data_AF-A0AAV6DHQ8-F1
#
_entry.id   AF-A0AAV6DHQ8-F1
#
_cell.length_a   1.000
_cell.length_b   1.000
_cell.length_c   1.000
_cell.angle_alpha   90.00
_cell.angle_beta   90.00
_cell.angle_gamma   90.00
#
_symmetry.space_group_name_H-M   'P 1'
#
loop_
_entity.id
_entity.type
_entity.pdbx_description
1 polymer ?
#
loop_
_entity_poly.entity_id
_entity_poly.type
_entity_poly.pdbx_seq_one_letter_code
_entity_poly.pdbx_strand_id
1 'polypeptide(L)'
;MALRILVGTLFIDGGPKNGRAVVSLSPFRLVSAPSTVSLRKARVIGADGAFSSPPAVMVASRQFAILDVSPDTDYRLRINDSVTTTALTIRWAGTGPIFSEEIPFLVVGEVGDRFAVPGMPPAASPRPRRPERAARRRRPARRSKPARSRRPRR
;
A
#
# COMPACT_ATOMS: atom_id res chain seq x y z
N MET A 1 -9.41 6.37 -10.58
CA MET A 1 -9.38 5.95 -9.17
C MET A 1 -7.95 6.09 -8.68
N ALA A 2 -7.77 6.52 -7.43
CA ALA A 2 -6.43 6.71 -6.85
C ALA A 2 -6.23 5.77 -5.66
N LEU A 3 -5.01 5.24 -5.51
CA LEU A 3 -4.64 4.39 -4.39
C LEU A 3 -4.52 5.21 -3.10
N ARG A 4 -5.09 4.69 -2.01
CA ARG A 4 -4.93 5.21 -0.66
C ARG A 4 -4.50 4.09 0.28
N ILE A 5 -3.50 4.38 1.10
CA ILE A 5 -2.96 3.48 2.11
C ILE A 5 -3.00 4.18 3.47
N LEU A 6 -3.55 3.51 4.47
CA LEU A 6 -3.57 3.97 5.86
C LEU A 6 -2.77 2.99 6.71
N VAL A 7 -1.84 3.51 7.50
CA VAL A 7 -1.02 2.72 8.41
C VAL A 7 -1.23 3.25 9.82
N GLY A 8 -1.40 2.36 10.78
CA GLY A 8 -1.51 2.75 12.18
C GLY A 8 -1.16 1.62 13.13
N THR A 9 -1.12 1.96 14.41
CA THR A 9 -0.95 1.00 15.50
C THR A 9 -1.89 1.38 16.61
N LEU A 10 -2.77 0.47 17.03
CA LEU A 10 -3.47 0.63 18.30
C LEU A 10 -2.50 0.25 19.42
N PHE A 11 -2.18 1.22 20.27
CA PHE A 11 -1.39 1.01 21.46
C PHE A 11 -2.34 0.92 22.65
N ILE A 12 -2.22 -0.16 23.40
CA ILE A 12 -3.04 -0.44 24.57
C ILE A 12 -2.11 -0.39 25.78
N ASP A 13 -2.43 0.46 26.75
CA ASP A 13 -1.58 0.73 27.92
C ASP A 13 -2.28 0.33 29.22
N GLY A 14 -1.97 -0.86 29.74
CA GLY A 14 -2.69 -1.42 30.89
C GLY A 14 -4.20 -1.55 30.65
N GLY A 15 -4.60 -1.77 29.40
CA GLY A 15 -6.00 -1.73 28.97
C GLY A 15 -6.78 -3.01 29.28
N PRO A 16 -8.09 -3.01 28.96
CA PRO A 16 -8.92 -4.16 29.23
C PRO A 16 -8.46 -5.36 28.38
N LYS A 17 -8.49 -6.55 28.99
CA LYS A 17 -8.18 -7.81 28.32
C LYS A 17 -9.05 -8.04 27.08
N ASN A 18 -10.29 -7.56 27.13
CA ASN A 18 -11.21 -7.58 25.99
C ASN A 18 -11.58 -6.15 25.66
N GLY A 19 -11.57 -5.80 24.38
CA GLY A 19 -11.93 -4.46 23.98
C GLY A 19 -12.19 -4.31 22.51
N ARG A 20 -12.56 -3.08 22.17
CA ARG A 20 -12.92 -2.68 20.82
C ARG A 20 -12.42 -1.28 20.57
N ALA A 21 -11.80 -1.09 19.42
CA ALA A 21 -11.44 0.21 18.88
C ALA A 21 -12.09 0.39 17.52
N VAL A 22 -12.57 1.59 17.25
CA VAL A 22 -13.10 2.01 15.95
C VAL A 22 -12.24 3.14 15.44
N VAL A 23 -11.67 2.92 14.27
CA VAL A 23 -10.83 3.88 13.55
C VAL A 23 -11.63 4.37 12.34
N SER A 24 -11.89 5.68 12.27
CA SER A 24 -12.40 6.29 11.06
C SER A 24 -11.29 6.35 10.02
N LEU A 25 -11.61 6.05 8.77
CA LEU A 25 -10.67 6.04 7.65
C LEU A 25 -10.66 7.39 6.90
N SER A 26 -11.64 8.26 7.16
CA SER A 26 -11.75 9.59 6.56
C SER A 26 -12.60 10.54 7.44
N PRO A 27 -11.99 11.43 8.24
CA PRO A 27 -10.53 11.59 8.44
C PRO A 27 -9.93 10.40 9.19
N PHE A 28 -8.65 10.11 8.94
CA PHE A 28 -7.98 8.97 9.56
C PHE A 28 -7.68 9.22 11.05
N ARG A 29 -8.52 8.69 11.95
CA ARG A 29 -8.41 8.91 13.40
C ARG A 29 -9.13 7.84 14.23
N LEU A 30 -8.73 7.70 15.49
CA LEU A 30 -9.50 6.92 16.47
C LEU A 30 -10.79 7.66 16.83
N VAL A 31 -11.93 6.98 16.76
CA VAL A 31 -13.24 7.59 17.09
C VAL A 31 -13.90 7.00 18.32
N SER A 32 -13.58 5.75 18.67
CA SER A 32 -14.09 5.09 19.87
C SER A 32 -13.11 4.03 20.33
N ALA A 33 -12.69 4.07 21.59
CA ALA A 33 -11.90 3.04 22.24
C ALA A 33 -11.94 3.22 23.77
N PRO A 34 -11.52 2.23 24.56
CA PRO A 34 -11.21 2.44 25.97
C PRO A 34 -10.16 3.56 26.16
N SER A 35 -10.17 4.23 27.32
CA SER A 35 -9.28 5.37 27.61
C SER A 35 -7.78 5.01 27.60
N THR A 36 -7.48 3.74 27.85
CA THR A 36 -6.13 3.16 27.80
C THR A 36 -5.64 2.85 26.38
N VAL A 37 -6.46 3.11 25.36
CA VAL A 37 -6.17 2.77 23.97
C VAL A 37 -5.98 4.03 23.16
N SER A 38 -4.86 4.10 22.44
CA SER A 38 -4.52 5.24 21.59
C SER A 38 -4.12 4.77 20.20
N LEU A 39 -4.43 5.60 19.19
CA LEU A 39 -3.92 5.40 17.85
C LEU A 39 -2.55 6.08 17.73
N ARG A 40 -1.52 5.28 17.50
CA ARG A 40 -0.13 5.73 17.30
C ARG A 40 0.31 5.44 15.87
N LYS A 41 1.40 6.08 15.45
CA LYS A 41 2.04 5.88 14.13
C LYS A 41 1.06 6.05 12.96
N ALA A 42 0.00 6.87 13.13
CA ALA A 42 -1.01 7.12 12.10
C ALA A 42 -0.39 7.85 10.91
N ARG A 43 -0.46 7.23 9.74
CA ARG A 43 0.01 7.77 8.46
C ARG A 43 -1.00 7.51 7.36
N VAL A 44 -1.19 8.52 6.51
CA VAL A 44 -1.93 8.44 5.25
C VAL A 44 -0.92 8.55 4.12
N ILE A 45 -0.99 7.65 3.14
CA ILE A 45 -0.14 7.63 1.96
C ILE A 45 -1.05 7.58 0.73
N GLY A 46 -0.78 8.42 -0.26
CA GLY A 46 -1.57 8.51 -1.48
C GLY A 46 -2.70 9.54 -1.38
N ALA A 47 -3.80 9.27 -2.08
CA ALA A 47 -4.92 10.20 -2.18
C ALA A 47 -5.77 10.25 -0.90
N ASP A 48 -6.57 11.31 -0.75
CA ASP A 48 -7.50 11.50 0.37
C ASP A 48 -8.96 11.19 0.00
N GLY A 49 -9.78 10.89 1.01
CA GLY A 49 -11.23 10.66 0.87
C GLY A 49 -11.70 9.27 1.31
N ALA A 50 -13.01 9.05 1.28
CA ALA A 50 -13.59 7.75 1.59
C ALA A 50 -13.28 6.72 0.49
N PHE A 51 -13.12 5.46 0.88
CA PHE A 51 -12.91 4.37 -0.07
C PHE A 51 -14.15 4.15 -0.93
N SER A 52 -13.96 3.87 -2.22
CA SER A 52 -15.05 3.60 -3.17
C SER A 52 -15.70 2.24 -2.95
N SER A 53 -14.97 1.30 -2.37
CA SER A 53 -15.40 -0.05 -1.99
C SER A 53 -14.74 -0.46 -0.67
N PRO A 54 -15.20 -1.53 0.02
CA PRO A 54 -14.54 -2.02 1.22
C PRO A 54 -13.05 -2.30 0.93
N PRO A 55 -12.11 -1.62 1.62
CA PRO A 55 -10.69 -1.77 1.36
C PRO A 55 -10.15 -3.10 1.89
N ALA A 56 -8.99 -3.52 1.40
CA ALA A 56 -8.24 -4.62 1.98
C ALA A 56 -7.62 -4.19 3.32
N VAL A 57 -7.63 -5.07 4.30
CA VAL A 57 -7.08 -4.80 5.64
C VAL A 57 -6.17 -5.94 6.07
N MET A 58 -5.05 -5.57 6.68
CA MET A 58 -4.22 -6.47 7.46
C MET A 58 -4.14 -5.93 8.89
N VAL A 59 -4.55 -6.73 9.86
CA VAL A 59 -4.35 -6.47 11.28
C VAL A 59 -3.42 -7.53 11.83
N ALA A 60 -2.36 -7.11 12.51
CA ALA A 60 -1.41 -8.01 13.15
C ALA A 60 -1.30 -7.66 14.64
N SER A 61 -1.09 -8.67 15.47
CA SER A 61 -0.64 -8.51 16.87
C SER A 61 0.77 -9.02 17.03
N ARG A 62 1.56 -8.35 17.88
CA ARG A 62 2.87 -8.83 18.28
C ARG A 62 2.75 -9.76 19.49
N GLN A 63 2.13 -10.92 19.34
CA GLN A 63 2.18 -11.90 20.43
C GLN A 63 3.29 -12.92 20.23
N PHE A 64 4.25 -12.88 21.16
CA PHE A 64 5.08 -14.02 21.54
C PHE A 64 4.38 -14.71 22.71
N ALA A 65 4.02 -15.97 22.57
CA ALA A 65 3.63 -16.77 23.74
C ALA A 65 4.90 -16.98 24.59
N ILE A 66 4.93 -16.46 25.82
CA ILE A 66 5.92 -16.89 26.81
C ILE A 66 5.38 -18.20 27.38
N LEU A 67 5.72 -19.32 26.75
CA LEU A 67 5.15 -20.64 27.02
C LEU A 67 5.64 -21.31 28.31
N ASP A 68 6.34 -20.62 29.20
CA ASP A 68 7.20 -21.29 30.19
C ASP A 68 7.02 -20.88 31.65
N VAL A 69 5.92 -20.23 32.01
CA VAL A 69 5.65 -19.91 33.43
C VAL A 69 4.19 -20.15 33.73
N SER A 70 3.84 -21.27 34.39
CA SER A 70 2.51 -21.61 34.95
C SER A 70 1.27 -21.54 34.01
N PRO A 71 0.34 -22.52 34.03
CA PRO A 71 -0.91 -22.47 33.25
C PRO A 71 -1.80 -21.24 33.54
N ASP A 72 -1.55 -20.51 34.64
CA ASP A 72 -2.24 -19.26 34.98
C ASP A 72 -1.62 -18.00 34.32
N THR A 73 -0.50 -18.13 33.61
CA THR A 73 0.22 -17.01 32.96
C THR A 73 0.17 -17.08 31.43
N ASP A 74 -0.63 -18.01 30.89
CA ASP A 74 -0.87 -18.17 29.45
C ASP A 74 -1.50 -16.91 28.83
N TYR A 75 -0.67 -16.19 28.09
CA TYR A 75 -1.08 -15.00 27.34
C TYR A 75 -1.58 -15.40 25.95
N ARG A 76 -2.83 -15.06 25.63
CA ARG A 76 -3.45 -15.33 24.31
C ARG A 76 -4.28 -14.13 23.86
N LEU A 77 -4.01 -13.57 22.67
CA LEU A 77 -4.89 -12.63 21.95
C LEU A 77 -5.67 -13.40 20.90
N ARG A 78 -6.93 -13.02 20.77
CA ARG A 78 -7.67 -13.19 19.53
C ARG A 78 -7.98 -11.81 18.99
N ILE A 79 -7.66 -11.58 17.73
CA ILE A 79 -8.07 -10.38 17.00
C ILE A 79 -9.20 -10.77 16.06
N ASN A 80 -10.25 -9.96 16.08
CA ASN A 80 -11.29 -9.99 15.05
C ASN A 80 -11.50 -8.57 14.57
N ASP A 81 -11.37 -8.34 13.28
CA ASP A 81 -11.62 -7.05 12.67
C ASP A 81 -12.78 -7.10 11.67
N SER A 82 -13.35 -5.93 11.42
CA SER A 82 -14.35 -5.73 10.38
C SER A 82 -14.14 -4.37 9.77
N VAL A 83 -14.24 -4.29 8.45
CA VAL A 83 -13.98 -3.07 7.70
C VAL A 83 -15.18 -2.68 6.84
N THR A 84 -15.46 -1.38 6.80
CA THR A 84 -16.35 -0.74 5.84
C THR A 84 -15.55 0.26 5.02
N THR A 85 -16.18 0.91 4.04
CA THR A 85 -15.57 2.00 3.26
C THR A 85 -15.10 3.19 4.11
N THR A 86 -15.59 3.33 5.34
CA THR A 86 -15.36 4.51 6.19
C THR A 86 -14.76 4.20 7.55
N ALA A 87 -14.77 2.95 8.00
CA ALA A 87 -14.32 2.58 9.33
C ALA A 87 -13.66 1.19 9.37
N LEU A 88 -12.63 1.07 10.20
CA LEU A 88 -12.06 -0.19 10.64
C LEU A 88 -12.42 -0.38 12.11
N THR A 89 -13.08 -1.50 12.44
CA THR A 89 -13.28 -1.93 13.83
C THR A 89 -12.30 -3.06 14.14
N ILE A 90 -11.50 -2.90 15.18
CA ILE A 90 -10.61 -3.93 15.71
C ILE A 90 -11.13 -4.34 17.08
N ARG A 91 -11.41 -5.64 17.25
CA ARG A 91 -11.78 -6.24 18.53
C ARG A 91 -10.66 -7.16 18.98
N TRP A 92 -10.34 -7.13 20.26
CA TRP A 92 -9.40 -8.05 20.87
C TRP A 92 -10.03 -8.75 22.07
N ALA A 93 -9.57 -9.96 22.33
CA ALA A 93 -9.86 -10.70 23.54
C ALA A 93 -8.59 -11.38 24.05
N GLY A 94 -8.33 -11.25 25.35
CA GLY A 94 -7.06 -11.53 25.99
C GLY A 94 -7.19 -12.34 27.30
N THR A 95 -6.18 -13.13 27.64
CA THR A 95 -5.99 -13.79 28.95
C THR A 95 -4.62 -13.42 29.54
N GLY A 96 -4.39 -13.58 30.85
CA GLY A 96 -3.11 -13.22 31.52
C GLY A 96 -3.16 -11.91 32.35
N PRO A 97 -2.03 -11.41 32.91
CA PRO A 97 -1.95 -10.19 33.73
C PRO A 97 -2.20 -8.88 32.93
N ILE A 98 -1.96 -7.71 33.54
CA ILE A 98 -2.20 -6.38 32.94
C ILE A 98 -1.58 -6.30 31.53
N PHE A 99 -2.39 -5.84 30.57
CA PHE A 99 -2.17 -5.95 29.13
C PHE A 99 -1.65 -4.63 28.55
N SER A 100 -0.41 -4.65 28.07
CA SER A 100 0.14 -3.60 27.19
C SER A 100 0.55 -4.21 25.86
N GLU A 101 -0.04 -3.74 24.76
CA GLU A 101 0.06 -4.40 23.45
C GLU A 101 0.06 -3.39 22.31
N GLU A 102 0.73 -3.75 21.22
CA GLU A 102 0.72 -3.01 19.96
C GLU A 102 0.05 -3.84 18.87
N ILE A 103 -1.08 -3.35 18.36
CA ILE A 103 -1.80 -3.96 17.24
C ILE A 103 -1.57 -3.09 15.99
N PRO A 104 -0.51 -3.36 15.20
CA PRO A 104 -0.32 -2.72 13.91
C PRO A 104 -1.42 -3.12 12.91
N PHE A 105 -1.80 -2.17 12.06
CA PHE A 105 -2.72 -2.42 10.96
C PHE A 105 -2.36 -1.61 9.71
N LEU A 106 -2.76 -2.16 8.57
CA LEU A 106 -2.64 -1.57 7.24
C LEU A 106 -4.00 -1.66 6.56
N VAL A 107 -4.44 -0.55 5.95
CA VAL A 107 -5.65 -0.50 5.11
C VAL A 107 -5.25 -0.01 3.73
N VAL A 108 -5.64 -0.74 2.68
CA VAL A 108 -5.30 -0.43 1.29
C VAL A 108 -6.56 -0.48 0.43
N GLY A 109 -6.82 0.57 -0.32
CA GLY A 109 -7.96 0.58 -1.23
C GLY A 109 -7.94 1.77 -2.17
N GLU A 110 -8.98 1.85 -2.99
CA GLU A 110 -9.15 2.94 -3.95
C GLU A 110 -10.10 4.01 -3.41
N VAL A 111 -9.80 5.27 -3.72
CA VAL A 111 -10.69 6.40 -3.50
C VAL A 111 -11.08 7.03 -4.85
N GLY A 112 -12.24 7.69 -4.87
CA GLY A 112 -12.68 8.44 -6.04
C GLY A 112 -11.67 9.51 -6.44
N ASP A 113 -11.52 9.75 -7.75
CA ASP A 113 -10.63 10.79 -8.28
C ASP A 113 -11.15 12.18 -7.91
N ARG A 114 -10.81 12.67 -6.72
CA ARG A 114 -11.06 14.07 -6.34
C ARG A 114 -9.82 14.85 -5.96
N PHE A 115 -8.65 14.20 -5.89
CA PHE A 115 -7.39 14.87 -5.58
C PHE A 115 -6.24 14.29 -6.40
N ALA A 116 -6.21 14.62 -7.70
CA ALA A 116 -4.92 14.89 -8.32
C ALA A 116 -4.30 16.04 -7.50
N VAL A 117 -3.12 15.82 -6.92
CA VAL A 117 -2.34 16.89 -6.30
C VAL A 117 -2.24 18.03 -7.33
N PRO A 118 -2.66 19.27 -7.03
CA PRO A 118 -2.49 20.38 -7.96
C PRO A 118 -1.00 20.51 -8.30
N GLY A 119 -0.64 20.21 -9.55
CA GLY A 119 0.74 20.28 -10.05
C GLY A 119 1.50 18.97 -10.19
N MET A 120 0.94 17.81 -9.86
CA MET A 120 1.58 16.52 -10.18
C MET A 120 1.07 16.03 -11.55
N PRO A 121 1.87 16.07 -12.63
CA PRO A 121 1.45 15.50 -13.91
C PRO A 121 1.20 14.00 -13.71
N PRO A 122 0.21 13.41 -14.42
CA PRO A 122 0.02 11.98 -14.38
C PRO A 122 1.35 11.31 -14.72
N ALA A 123 1.77 10.34 -13.90
CA ALA A 123 2.97 9.56 -14.16
C ALA A 123 2.86 9.00 -15.58
N ALA A 124 3.58 9.63 -16.51
CA ALA A 124 3.57 9.21 -17.90
C ALA A 124 4.09 7.78 -17.93
N SER A 125 3.24 6.85 -18.37
CA SER A 125 3.64 5.48 -18.67
C SER A 125 4.98 5.52 -19.41
N PRO A 126 6.00 4.73 -19.01
CA PRO A 126 7.30 4.76 -19.65
C PRO A 126 7.11 4.49 -21.13
N ARG A 127 7.23 5.54 -21.93
CA ARG A 127 7.09 5.49 -23.39
C ARG A 127 8.15 4.50 -23.87
N PRO A 128 7.80 3.46 -24.63
CA PRO A 128 8.80 2.50 -25.10
C PRO A 128 9.87 3.28 -25.88
N ARG A 129 11.12 3.19 -25.40
CA ARG A 129 12.27 3.79 -26.08
C ARG A 129 12.31 3.20 -27.49
N ARG A 130 12.01 4.04 -28.47
CA ARG A 130 12.15 3.74 -29.89
C ARG A 130 13.57 3.22 -30.10
N PRO A 131 13.77 2.02 -30.67
CA PRO A 131 15.11 1.50 -30.91
C PRO A 131 15.84 2.48 -31.84
N GLU A 132 16.96 2.95 -31.33
CA GLU A 132 17.89 3.86 -31.99
C GLU A 132 18.35 3.18 -33.29
N ARG A 133 18.03 3.81 -34.42
CA ARG A 133 18.36 3.30 -35.75
C ARG A 133 19.86 3.08 -35.84
N ALA A 134 20.24 1.81 -35.93
CA ALA A 134 21.59 1.36 -36.21
C ALA A 134 22.24 2.21 -37.30
N ALA A 135 23.43 2.68 -36.97
CA ALA A 135 24.30 3.51 -37.80
C ALA A 135 24.29 3.06 -39.27
N ARG A 136 24.04 4.03 -40.15
CA ARG A 136 24.31 3.95 -41.59
C ARG A 136 25.77 3.52 -41.79
N ARG A 137 26.00 2.22 -41.97
CA ARG A 137 27.23 1.69 -42.56
C ARG A 137 27.33 2.26 -43.98
N ARG A 138 28.19 3.27 -44.13
CA ARG A 138 28.65 3.78 -45.43
C ARG A 138 29.29 2.62 -46.19
N ARG A 139 28.64 2.16 -47.26
CA ARG A 139 29.24 1.29 -48.28
C ARG A 139 30.25 2.11 -49.09
N PRO A 140 31.51 1.68 -49.26
CA PRO A 140 32.41 2.31 -50.22
C PRO A 140 31.96 2.02 -51.65
N ALA A 141 31.93 3.06 -52.47
CA ALA A 141 31.54 3.04 -53.87
C ALA A 141 32.54 2.22 -54.69
N ARG A 142 32.09 1.09 -55.26
CA ARG A 142 32.79 0.41 -56.36
C ARG A 142 32.73 1.30 -57.60
N ARG A 143 33.87 1.89 -57.95
CA ARG A 143 34.15 2.38 -59.31
C ARG A 143 34.05 1.19 -60.28
N SER A 144 33.08 1.20 -61.18
CA SER A 144 33.12 0.43 -62.41
C SER A 144 32.73 1.36 -63.57
N LYS A 145 33.61 1.42 -64.56
CA LYS A 145 33.56 2.31 -65.72
C LYS A 145 32.36 1.97 -66.63
N PRO A 146 31.83 2.93 -67.40
CA PRO A 146 30.65 2.72 -68.23
C PRO A 146 30.99 1.96 -69.52
N ALA A 147 30.30 0.84 -69.75
CA ALA A 147 30.22 0.20 -71.06
C ALA A 147 29.07 0.87 -71.84
N ARG A 148 29.42 1.73 -72.81
CA ARG A 148 28.48 2.32 -73.75
C ARG A 148 28.29 1.34 -74.90
N SER A 149 27.10 0.76 -74.99
CA SER A 149 26.71 -0.12 -76.10
C SER A 149 26.13 0.69 -77.26
N ARG A 150 26.35 0.16 -78.48
CA ARG A 150 25.56 0.29 -79.72
C ARG A 150 25.85 1.56 -80.56
N ARG A 151 26.06 1.49 -81.88
CA ARG A 151 25.55 0.52 -82.89
C ARG A 151 26.25 0.73 -84.28
N PRO A 152 25.77 0.20 -85.43
CA PRO A 152 26.56 -0.62 -86.37
C PRO A 152 26.73 -0.05 -87.80
N ARG A 153 27.34 -0.86 -88.69
CA ARG A 153 27.41 -0.75 -90.17
C ARG A 153 28.22 0.46 -90.68
N ARG A 154 29.15 0.33 -91.61
CA ARG A 154 29.19 -0.47 -92.83
C ARG A 154 30.64 -0.73 -93.22
#